data_AF-A0A0C9UGN1-F1
#
_entry.id   AF-A0A0C9UGN1-F1
#
_cell.length_a   1.000
_cell.length_b   1.000
_cell.length_c   1.000
_cell.angle_alpha   90.00
_cell.angle_beta   90.00
_cell.angle_gamma   90.00
#
_symmetry.space_group_name_H-M   'P 1'
#
loop_
_entity.id
_entity.type
_entity.pdbx_description
1 polymer ?
#
loop_
_entity_poly.entity_id
_entity_poly.type
_entity_poly.pdbx_seq_one_letter_code
_entity_poly.pdbx_strand_id
1 'polypeptide(L)'
;MTIFASFLLLALICLAVAFPTYDSIAGLSEREINEYVARNGVAAIPNPPLPLPKGQDGLKLVNDPAHPFIAAGPNDIRGPCPALNTLASHGYLPRNGVVRPDQIVTAVMEGLNLGNDFAKFLCYQAFLMNGNPLTNLMSIRMKTRGTGPDPPKPALIGGLGQHGTFEAVFNEDLFQGFISTSTKFGFNGTYDVNAAAELRNQRLQNSIQTNPQLVFTSPRILSAYSEAVFPTIFFVDGRLNNCQLAIDAARHFFDFEMMPTDFHRQPAPVNFTMVDPLVSEIFNKHPFAPGVNHGKKNFVLQPQTPPLSNFCGIYEDIVIHVVPGQYPKPTGVLRDALNKNLGFFYGAVRAEHNCTQVFPYGRD
;
A
#
# COMPACT_ATOMS: atom_id res chain seq x y z
N MET A 1 59.71 -23.25 -37.23
CA MET A 1 59.32 -21.82 -37.39
C MET A 1 57.92 -21.83 -37.97
N THR A 2 56.85 -21.29 -37.40
CA THR A 2 56.62 -20.34 -36.29
C THR A 2 55.09 -20.35 -36.13
N ILE A 3 54.58 -20.74 -34.95
CA ILE A 3 53.76 -19.92 -34.03
C ILE A 3 52.24 -20.15 -34.17
N PHE A 4 51.70 -20.78 -33.12
CA PHE A 4 50.29 -20.77 -32.72
C PHE A 4 49.82 -19.32 -32.46
N ALA A 5 48.64 -18.94 -32.95
CA ALA A 5 47.96 -17.73 -32.50
C ALA A 5 46.46 -17.99 -32.31
N SER A 6 46.11 -18.29 -31.06
CA SER A 6 44.77 -18.21 -30.50
C SER A 6 44.31 -16.75 -30.40
N PHE A 7 43.09 -16.43 -30.84
CA PHE A 7 42.37 -15.20 -30.46
C PHE A 7 41.00 -15.62 -29.95
N LEU A 8 40.90 -15.96 -28.65
CA LEU A 8 40.39 -15.10 -27.57
C LEU A 8 39.04 -14.43 -27.88
N LEU A 9 37.97 -15.14 -27.49
CA LEU A 9 36.66 -14.59 -27.16
C LEU A 9 36.87 -13.52 -26.06
N LEU A 10 36.66 -12.24 -26.35
CA LEU A 10 36.50 -11.23 -25.31
C LEU A 10 35.15 -11.48 -24.63
N ALA A 11 35.16 -12.29 -23.58
CA ALA A 11 34.14 -12.23 -22.55
C ALA A 11 34.25 -10.85 -21.91
N LEU A 12 33.25 -9.99 -22.16
CA LEU A 12 33.00 -8.83 -21.32
C LEU A 12 32.69 -9.36 -19.92
N ILE A 13 33.71 -9.30 -19.07
CA ILE A 13 33.62 -9.53 -17.64
C ILE A 13 32.67 -8.45 -17.12
N CYS A 14 31.38 -8.79 -16.99
CA CYS A 14 30.52 -8.14 -16.02
C CYS A 14 31.23 -8.32 -14.69
N LEU A 15 31.86 -7.25 -14.19
CA LEU A 15 32.20 -7.12 -12.79
C LEU A 15 30.87 -7.13 -12.02
N ALA A 16 30.38 -8.34 -11.76
CA ALA A 16 29.40 -8.59 -10.74
C ALA A 16 30.03 -8.09 -9.43
N VAL A 17 29.66 -6.89 -9.01
CA VAL A 17 29.78 -6.52 -7.60
C VAL A 17 28.78 -7.43 -6.89
N ALA A 18 29.24 -8.63 -6.55
CA ALA A 18 28.55 -9.54 -5.67
C ALA A 18 28.44 -8.83 -4.32
N PHE A 19 27.32 -8.16 -4.08
CA PHE A 19 26.99 -7.70 -2.75
C PHE A 19 27.00 -8.93 -1.84
N PRO A 20 27.67 -8.87 -0.68
CA PRO A 20 27.70 -10.02 0.22
C PRO A 20 26.27 -10.50 0.49
N THR A 21 26.05 -11.80 0.32
CA THR A 21 24.88 -12.50 0.83
C THR A 21 24.98 -12.46 2.34
N TYR A 22 24.35 -11.48 2.98
CA TYR A 22 24.23 -11.45 4.42
C TYR A 22 23.08 -12.38 4.83
N ASP A 23 23.43 -13.37 5.65
CA ASP A 23 22.54 -14.39 6.19
C ASP A 23 21.42 -13.82 7.06
N SER A 24 20.32 -14.56 7.14
CA SER A 24 19.18 -14.33 8.03
C SER A 24 19.60 -14.48 9.49
N ILE A 25 19.27 -13.49 10.34
CA ILE A 25 19.55 -13.55 11.78
C ILE A 25 18.25 -13.77 12.57
N ALA A 26 17.66 -14.96 12.42
CA ALA A 26 16.48 -15.33 13.19
C ALA A 26 16.79 -15.43 14.70
N GLY A 27 15.99 -14.80 15.57
CA GLY A 27 16.06 -15.01 17.04
C GLY A 27 16.93 -14.03 17.83
N LEU A 28 17.22 -12.85 17.29
CA LEU A 28 18.07 -11.84 17.93
C LEU A 28 17.56 -11.42 19.33
N SER A 29 18.41 -11.57 20.32
CA SER A 29 18.29 -11.03 21.67
C SER A 29 18.33 -9.49 21.67
N GLU A 30 17.92 -8.88 22.78
CA GLU A 30 18.06 -7.43 23.00
C GLU A 30 19.49 -6.93 22.73
N ARG A 31 20.50 -7.76 23.02
CA ARG A 31 21.90 -7.47 22.73
C ARG A 31 22.14 -7.27 21.24
N GLU A 32 21.51 -8.08 20.39
CA GLU A 32 21.74 -8.04 18.95
C GLU A 32 20.94 -6.93 18.27
N ILE A 33 19.74 -6.59 18.79
CA ILE A 33 19.06 -5.33 18.41
C ILE A 33 19.93 -4.14 18.81
N ASN A 34 20.47 -4.13 20.03
CA ASN A 34 21.35 -3.06 20.51
C ASN A 34 22.68 -3.01 19.74
N GLU A 35 23.25 -4.14 19.33
CA GLU A 35 24.43 -4.19 18.47
C GLU A 35 24.12 -3.69 17.06
N TYR A 36 22.95 -4.04 16.50
CA TYR A 36 22.47 -3.50 15.23
C TYR A 36 22.31 -1.98 15.31
N VAL A 37 21.63 -1.49 16.35
CA VAL A 37 21.42 -0.06 16.62
C VAL A 37 22.75 0.65 16.86
N ALA A 38 23.68 0.05 17.59
CA ALA A 38 25.00 0.62 17.82
C ALA A 38 25.82 0.73 16.52
N ARG A 39 25.64 -0.20 15.58
CA ARG A 39 26.34 -0.20 14.28
C ARG A 39 25.68 0.69 13.22
N ASN A 40 24.36 0.78 13.21
CA ASN A 40 23.59 1.39 12.11
C ASN A 40 22.77 2.61 12.53
N GLY A 41 22.65 2.88 13.82
CA GLY A 41 21.73 3.88 14.37
C GLY A 41 20.26 3.44 14.31
N VAL A 42 19.39 4.25 14.93
CA VAL A 42 17.93 4.21 14.70
C VAL A 42 17.58 5.45 13.89
N ALA A 43 16.78 5.25 12.84
CA ALA A 43 16.32 6.39 12.05
C ALA A 43 15.43 7.29 12.92
N ALA A 44 15.61 8.61 12.80
CA ALA A 44 14.66 9.54 13.37
C ALA A 44 13.30 9.30 12.71
N ILE A 45 12.28 9.04 13.53
CA ILE A 45 10.88 8.94 13.08
C ILE A 45 10.28 10.34 13.19
N PRO A 46 10.10 11.09 12.10
CA PRO A 46 9.51 12.42 12.16
C PRO A 46 8.02 12.31 12.52
N ASN A 47 7.46 13.41 13.03
CA ASN A 47 6.01 13.52 13.11
C ASN A 47 5.43 13.53 11.68
N PRO A 48 4.24 12.92 11.47
CA PRO A 48 3.57 13.00 10.18
C PRO A 48 3.35 14.45 9.77
N PRO A 49 3.41 14.77 8.46
CA PRO A 49 3.08 16.10 7.94
C PRO A 49 1.70 16.58 8.41
N LEU A 50 1.61 17.89 8.66
CA LEU A 50 0.33 18.58 8.87
C LEU A 50 -0.47 18.62 7.56
N PRO A 51 -1.78 18.97 7.61
CA PRO A 51 -2.56 19.22 6.40
C PRO A 51 -1.88 20.24 5.48
N LEU A 52 -2.18 20.15 4.19
CA LEU A 52 -1.74 21.16 3.23
C LEU A 52 -2.17 22.56 3.69
N PRO A 53 -1.32 23.59 3.52
CA PRO A 53 -1.69 24.94 3.89
C PRO A 53 -2.98 25.38 3.20
N LYS A 54 -3.78 26.21 3.89
CA LYS A 54 -5.02 26.75 3.36
C LYS A 54 -4.79 27.39 1.97
N GLY A 55 -5.58 26.99 0.99
CA GLY A 55 -5.46 27.48 -0.39
C GLY A 55 -4.43 26.72 -1.23
N GLN A 56 -3.72 25.76 -0.65
CA GLN A 56 -2.87 24.79 -1.36
C GLN A 56 -3.50 23.40 -1.41
N ASP A 57 -4.76 23.27 -1.00
CA ASP A 57 -5.57 22.05 -0.94
C ASP A 57 -6.67 22.02 -2.01
N GLY A 58 -6.57 22.92 -3.00
CA GLY A 58 -7.51 23.00 -4.11
C GLY A 58 -7.12 22.16 -5.33
N LEU A 59 -7.92 22.32 -6.39
CA LEU A 59 -7.66 21.84 -7.74
C LEU A 59 -6.29 22.33 -8.22
N LYS A 60 -5.44 21.42 -8.71
CA LYS A 60 -4.06 21.70 -9.13
C LYS A 60 -3.65 20.75 -10.24
N LEU A 61 -2.98 21.26 -11.27
CA LEU A 61 -2.28 20.43 -12.26
C LEU A 61 -1.15 19.70 -11.55
N VAL A 62 -1.15 18.37 -11.60
CA VAL A 62 -0.16 17.53 -10.90
C VAL A 62 0.71 16.70 -11.85
N ASN A 63 0.31 16.58 -13.11
CA ASN A 63 1.21 16.18 -14.18
C ASN A 63 1.87 17.44 -14.76
N ASP A 64 2.84 17.99 -14.03
CA ASP A 64 3.49 19.27 -14.31
C ASP A 64 5.00 19.11 -14.61
N PRO A 65 5.69 20.17 -15.08
CA PRO A 65 7.13 20.10 -15.36
C PRO A 65 8.03 19.81 -14.14
N ALA A 66 7.55 20.01 -12.92
CA ALA A 66 8.28 19.66 -11.69
C ALA A 66 8.11 18.18 -11.33
N HIS A 67 7.02 17.55 -11.79
CA HIS A 67 6.69 16.14 -11.57
C HIS A 67 6.50 15.40 -12.91
N PRO A 68 7.49 15.41 -13.81
CA PRO A 68 7.37 14.74 -15.10
C PRO A 68 7.33 13.22 -14.90
N PHE A 69 6.59 12.54 -15.76
CA PHE A 69 6.63 11.09 -15.84
C PHE A 69 8.04 10.62 -16.27
N ILE A 70 8.57 9.65 -15.53
CA ILE A 70 9.77 8.90 -15.89
C ILE A 70 9.47 7.43 -15.60
N ALA A 71 9.56 6.60 -16.65
CA ALA A 71 9.37 5.17 -16.53
C ALA A 71 10.37 4.56 -15.53
N ALA A 72 9.93 3.56 -14.78
CA ALA A 72 10.76 2.86 -13.81
C ALA A 72 11.97 2.21 -14.49
N GLY A 73 13.17 2.49 -13.97
CA GLY A 73 14.39 1.82 -14.40
C GLY A 73 14.52 0.39 -13.85
N PRO A 74 15.56 -0.36 -14.22
CA PRO A 74 15.73 -1.76 -13.81
C PRO A 74 15.82 -2.00 -12.30
N ASN A 75 16.17 -0.98 -11.52
CA ASN A 75 16.31 -1.04 -10.06
C ASN A 75 15.16 -0.35 -9.32
N ASP A 76 14.21 0.23 -10.04
CA ASP A 76 13.08 0.94 -9.45
C ASP A 76 11.95 -0.02 -9.11
N ILE A 77 11.38 0.16 -7.93
CA ILE A 77 10.40 -0.76 -7.38
C ILE A 77 8.99 -0.20 -7.59
N ARG A 78 8.08 -1.04 -8.11
CA ARG A 78 6.66 -0.75 -8.35
C ARG A 78 5.80 -1.93 -7.93
N GLY A 79 4.73 -1.71 -7.19
CA GLY A 79 3.98 -2.79 -6.55
C GLY A 79 2.47 -2.72 -6.71
N PRO A 80 1.70 -3.18 -5.72
CA PRO A 80 0.28 -3.45 -5.92
C PRO A 80 -0.59 -2.20 -5.98
N CYS A 81 -0.08 -1.06 -5.48
CA CYS A 81 -0.83 0.17 -5.39
C CYS A 81 -0.55 1.06 -6.61
N PRO A 82 -1.49 1.17 -7.58
CA PRO A 82 -1.30 1.98 -8.78
C PRO A 82 -1.05 3.46 -8.46
N ALA A 83 -1.66 3.97 -7.39
CA ALA A 83 -1.47 5.36 -6.95
C ALA A 83 -0.02 5.63 -6.49
N LEU A 84 0.54 4.78 -5.62
CA LEU A 84 1.93 4.95 -5.15
C LEU A 84 2.95 4.73 -6.27
N ASN A 85 2.67 3.78 -7.17
CA ASN A 85 3.48 3.56 -8.35
C ASN A 85 3.53 4.80 -9.24
N THR A 86 2.36 5.40 -9.50
CA THR A 86 2.25 6.62 -10.29
C THR A 86 2.96 7.79 -9.62
N LEU A 87 2.79 7.97 -8.31
CA LEU A 87 3.47 9.03 -7.56
C LEU A 87 5.00 8.86 -7.57
N ALA A 88 5.51 7.63 -7.52
CA ALA A 88 6.94 7.36 -7.70
C ALA A 88 7.40 7.62 -9.14
N SER A 89 6.61 7.23 -10.16
CA SER A 89 6.90 7.51 -11.57
C SER A 89 6.77 8.98 -11.95
N HIS A 90 6.14 9.82 -11.13
CA HIS A 90 6.10 11.28 -11.28
C HIS A 90 7.06 12.02 -10.32
N GLY A 91 7.77 11.32 -9.44
CA GLY A 91 8.75 11.92 -8.54
C GLY A 91 8.16 12.63 -7.31
N TYR A 92 6.86 12.47 -7.04
CA TYR A 92 6.27 12.83 -5.75
C TYR A 92 6.83 11.95 -4.62
N LEU A 93 7.14 10.69 -4.95
CA LEU A 93 7.89 9.78 -4.11
C LEU A 93 9.29 9.53 -4.69
N PRO A 94 10.26 9.09 -3.86
CA PRO A 94 11.49 8.48 -4.35
C PRO A 94 11.21 7.49 -5.48
N ARG A 95 11.76 7.78 -6.67
CA ARG A 95 11.50 7.01 -7.90
C ARG A 95 11.92 5.55 -7.78
N ASN A 96 12.85 5.24 -6.87
CA ASN A 96 13.29 3.88 -6.58
C ASN A 96 12.24 3.02 -5.83
N GLY A 97 11.14 3.61 -5.34
CA GLY A 97 10.08 2.89 -4.64
C GLY A 97 10.42 2.47 -3.20
N VAL A 98 11.46 3.05 -2.60
CA VAL A 98 11.77 2.91 -1.16
C VAL A 98 11.49 4.25 -0.47
N VAL A 99 10.56 4.23 0.47
CA VAL A 99 9.88 5.44 0.95
C VAL A 99 9.79 5.46 2.47
N ARG A 100 9.75 6.66 3.07
CA ARG A 100 9.36 6.86 4.46
C ARG A 100 7.87 7.21 4.59
N PRO A 101 7.24 6.95 5.74
CA PRO A 101 5.84 7.33 5.98
C PRO A 101 5.54 8.80 5.73
N ASP A 102 6.39 9.72 6.18
CA ASP A 102 6.21 11.17 5.97
C ASP A 102 6.16 11.53 4.47
N GLN A 103 7.00 10.89 3.66
CA GLN A 103 7.03 11.10 2.22
C GLN A 103 5.75 10.57 1.56
N ILE A 104 5.23 9.42 1.99
CA ILE A 104 3.95 8.89 1.51
C ILE A 104 2.83 9.86 1.81
N VAL A 105 2.69 10.30 3.08
CA VAL A 105 1.64 11.23 3.49
C VAL A 105 1.71 12.52 2.68
N THR A 106 2.89 13.12 2.52
CA THR A 106 3.05 14.32 1.67
C THR A 106 2.68 14.03 0.22
N ALA A 107 3.18 12.95 -0.38
CA ALA A 107 2.97 12.64 -1.80
C ALA A 107 1.50 12.44 -2.15
N VAL A 108 0.74 11.72 -1.33
CA VAL A 108 -0.69 11.46 -1.61
C VAL A 108 -1.55 12.71 -1.38
N MET A 109 -1.18 13.60 -0.47
CA MET A 109 -1.81 14.92 -0.33
C MET A 109 -1.48 15.80 -1.54
N GLU A 110 -0.21 15.91 -1.92
CA GLU A 110 0.23 16.80 -3.00
C GLU A 110 -0.25 16.34 -4.38
N GLY A 111 -0.09 15.05 -4.70
CA GLY A 111 -0.38 14.51 -6.03
C GLY A 111 -1.82 14.09 -6.26
N LEU A 112 -2.58 13.74 -5.21
CA LEU A 112 -3.94 13.21 -5.35
C LEU A 112 -4.98 13.91 -4.46
N ASN A 113 -4.55 14.82 -3.59
CA ASN A 113 -5.40 15.52 -2.62
C ASN A 113 -6.14 14.59 -1.66
N LEU A 114 -5.46 13.55 -1.16
CA LEU A 114 -5.96 12.81 0.00
C LEU A 114 -5.99 13.73 1.22
N GLY A 115 -7.07 13.66 2.00
CA GLY A 115 -7.17 14.30 3.30
C GLY A 115 -6.11 13.80 4.27
N ASN A 116 -5.59 14.68 5.11
CA ASN A 116 -4.39 14.40 5.92
C ASN A 116 -4.57 13.21 6.87
N ASP A 117 -5.70 13.10 7.56
CA ASP A 117 -5.94 11.98 8.48
C ASP A 117 -6.20 10.67 7.72
N PHE A 118 -6.90 10.73 6.58
CA PHE A 118 -7.06 9.56 5.71
C PHE A 118 -5.72 9.08 5.12
N ALA A 119 -4.86 10.01 4.69
CA ALA A 119 -3.51 9.71 4.21
C ALA A 119 -2.64 9.05 5.30
N LYS A 120 -2.67 9.57 6.54
CA LYS A 120 -1.97 8.97 7.69
C LYS A 120 -2.52 7.57 7.98
N PHE A 121 -3.84 7.38 7.96
CA PHE A 121 -4.46 6.08 8.22
C PHE A 121 -3.91 5.02 7.26
N LEU A 122 -4.03 5.26 5.94
CA LEU A 122 -3.55 4.33 4.92
C LEU A 122 -2.04 4.09 5.03
N CYS A 123 -1.27 5.16 5.23
CA CYS A 123 0.18 5.09 5.32
C CYS A 123 0.66 4.29 6.53
N TYR A 124 0.20 4.61 7.74
CA TYR A 124 0.69 3.97 8.95
C TYR A 124 0.12 2.56 9.13
N GLN A 125 -1.09 2.28 8.66
CA GLN A 125 -1.58 0.90 8.54
C GLN A 125 -0.63 0.06 7.70
N ALA A 126 -0.30 0.53 6.48
CA ALA A 126 0.57 -0.19 5.57
C ALA A 126 2.00 -0.33 6.13
N PHE A 127 2.53 0.75 6.72
CA PHE A 127 3.87 0.78 7.31
C PHE A 127 4.02 -0.15 8.51
N LEU A 128 3.06 -0.17 9.44
CA LEU A 128 3.09 -1.09 10.59
C LEU A 128 3.07 -2.56 10.16
N MET A 129 2.41 -2.86 9.04
CA MET A 129 2.30 -4.23 8.53
C MET A 129 3.49 -4.65 7.65
N ASN A 130 4.18 -3.73 7.00
CA ASN A 130 5.12 -4.06 5.91
C ASN A 130 6.47 -3.33 5.95
N GLY A 131 6.55 -2.22 6.69
CA GLY A 131 7.71 -1.36 6.79
C GLY A 131 8.64 -1.74 7.92
N ASN A 132 9.89 -1.28 7.84
CA ASN A 132 10.90 -1.49 8.87
C ASN A 132 10.82 -0.37 9.92
N PRO A 133 10.37 -0.65 11.16
CA PRO A 133 10.21 0.36 12.18
C PRO A 133 11.53 0.96 12.67
N LEU A 134 12.66 0.26 12.51
CA LEU A 134 13.97 0.74 12.96
C LEU A 134 14.62 1.72 11.98
N THR A 135 14.41 1.52 10.68
CA THR A 135 14.96 2.39 9.63
C THR A 135 13.95 3.42 9.13
N ASN A 136 12.68 3.30 9.55
CA ASN A 136 11.57 4.13 9.08
C ASN A 136 11.37 4.08 7.56
N LEU A 137 11.64 2.93 6.93
CA LEU A 137 11.56 2.74 5.48
C LEU A 137 10.64 1.58 5.12
N MET A 138 9.93 1.73 4.00
CA MET A 138 9.07 0.71 3.41
C MET A 138 9.28 0.65 1.90
N SER A 139 9.18 -0.55 1.34
CA SER A 139 9.14 -0.78 -0.10
C SER A 139 7.70 -0.75 -0.60
N ILE A 140 7.45 -0.08 -1.72
CA ILE A 140 6.11 -0.05 -2.34
C ILE A 140 5.78 -1.33 -3.12
N ARG A 141 6.68 -2.33 -3.19
CA ARG A 141 6.45 -3.69 -3.74
C ARG A 141 7.07 -4.72 -2.81
N MET A 142 8.03 -5.50 -3.32
CA MET A 142 8.63 -6.65 -2.66
C MET A 142 9.71 -6.21 -1.69
N LYS A 143 10.07 -7.13 -0.81
CA LYS A 143 11.21 -7.03 0.09
C LYS A 143 12.47 -6.59 -0.67
N THR A 144 13.19 -5.64 -0.11
CA THR A 144 14.45 -5.13 -0.66
C THR A 144 15.42 -4.81 0.47
N ARG A 145 16.71 -4.89 0.19
CA ARG A 145 17.75 -4.44 1.13
C ARG A 145 17.73 -2.92 1.34
N GLY A 146 17.04 -2.17 0.47
CA GLY A 146 16.88 -0.73 0.59
C GLY A 146 16.14 -0.27 1.85
N THR A 147 15.37 -1.15 2.50
CA THR A 147 14.72 -0.85 3.80
C THR A 147 15.62 -1.16 5.00
N GLY A 148 16.88 -1.55 4.76
CA GLY A 148 17.85 -1.93 5.78
C GLY A 148 17.61 -3.32 6.38
N PRO A 149 18.45 -3.73 7.35
CA PRO A 149 18.37 -5.06 7.97
C PRO A 149 17.06 -5.32 8.70
N ASP A 150 16.62 -6.58 8.65
CA ASP A 150 15.35 -6.99 9.20
C ASP A 150 15.36 -7.01 10.73
N PRO A 151 14.23 -6.65 11.38
CA PRO A 151 14.00 -6.96 12.77
C PRO A 151 13.89 -8.48 13.00
N PRO A 152 13.90 -8.93 14.27
CA PRO A 152 13.73 -10.35 14.57
C PRO A 152 12.42 -10.91 13.99
N LYS A 153 12.46 -12.19 13.58
CA LYS A 153 11.25 -12.95 13.22
C LYS A 153 10.21 -12.92 14.36
N PRO A 154 8.90 -13.00 14.06
CA PRO A 154 8.29 -13.35 12.77
C PRO A 154 8.10 -12.20 11.77
N ALA A 155 8.49 -10.95 12.10
CA ALA A 155 8.38 -9.82 11.19
C ALA A 155 9.12 -10.07 9.86
N LEU A 156 8.46 -9.76 8.74
CA LEU A 156 8.95 -10.10 7.39
C LEU A 156 9.52 -8.90 6.64
N ILE A 157 9.05 -7.68 6.93
CA ILE A 157 9.41 -6.45 6.20
C ILE A 157 9.32 -6.68 4.69
N GLY A 158 8.18 -7.20 4.25
CA GLY A 158 8.01 -7.69 2.89
C GLY A 158 7.69 -6.61 1.86
N GLY A 159 7.51 -5.35 2.31
CA GLY A 159 6.91 -4.28 1.50
C GLY A 159 5.45 -4.58 1.14
N LEU A 160 4.82 -3.71 0.36
CA LEU A 160 3.39 -3.87 0.01
C LEU A 160 3.08 -5.14 -0.82
N GLY A 161 4.08 -5.75 -1.45
CA GLY A 161 3.94 -7.00 -2.18
C GLY A 161 3.90 -8.24 -1.29
N GLN A 162 4.00 -8.11 0.04
CA GLN A 162 3.95 -9.22 0.98
C GLN A 162 2.58 -9.90 0.94
N HIS A 163 2.59 -11.23 0.74
CA HIS A 163 1.35 -12.01 0.72
C HIS A 163 0.56 -11.85 2.03
N GLY A 164 -0.75 -11.63 1.91
CA GLY A 164 -1.67 -11.48 3.04
C GLY A 164 -1.80 -10.04 3.53
N THR A 165 -1.22 -9.07 2.82
CA THR A 165 -1.34 -7.64 3.14
C THR A 165 -2.01 -6.86 2.01
N PHE A 166 -1.32 -6.61 0.89
CA PHE A 166 -1.84 -5.83 -0.24
C PHE A 166 -1.65 -6.48 -1.63
N GLU A 167 -0.91 -7.58 -1.78
CA GLU A 167 -0.24 -7.98 -3.03
C GLU A 167 -1.07 -7.97 -4.33
N ALA A 168 -0.43 -7.55 -5.43
CA ALA A 168 -0.94 -7.52 -6.80
C ALA A 168 0.18 -7.13 -7.79
N VAL A 169 0.09 -7.61 -9.02
CA VAL A 169 0.87 -7.17 -10.19
C VAL A 169 -0.14 -6.91 -11.30
N PHE A 170 0.11 -5.93 -12.17
CA PHE A 170 -0.75 -5.71 -13.34
C PHE A 170 -0.90 -7.01 -14.14
N ASN A 171 -2.13 -7.30 -14.54
CA ASN A 171 -2.49 -8.48 -15.31
C ASN A 171 -3.52 -8.08 -16.35
N GLU A 172 -3.15 -8.23 -17.62
CA GLU A 172 -3.97 -7.80 -18.75
C GLU A 172 -5.33 -8.52 -18.78
N ASP A 173 -5.40 -9.81 -18.48
CA ASP A 173 -6.68 -10.54 -18.46
C ASP A 173 -7.64 -10.02 -17.39
N LEU A 174 -7.12 -9.71 -16.19
CA LEU A 174 -7.90 -9.08 -15.13
C LEU A 174 -8.33 -7.66 -15.51
N PHE A 175 -7.48 -6.92 -16.22
CA PHE A 175 -7.81 -5.59 -16.70
C PHE A 175 -8.85 -5.62 -17.83
N GLN A 176 -8.82 -6.61 -18.72
CA GLN A 176 -9.89 -6.85 -19.69
C GLN A 176 -11.21 -7.19 -18.99
N GLY A 177 -11.17 -7.96 -17.89
CA GLY A 177 -12.32 -8.16 -17.01
C GLY A 177 -12.85 -6.86 -16.41
N PHE A 178 -11.96 -5.97 -15.96
CA PHE A 178 -12.31 -4.63 -15.49
C PHE A 178 -13.01 -3.80 -16.58
N ILE A 179 -12.49 -3.79 -17.82
CA ILE A 179 -13.09 -3.10 -18.98
C ILE A 179 -14.48 -3.67 -19.31
N SER A 180 -14.59 -5.00 -19.35
CA SER A 180 -15.85 -5.70 -19.64
C SER A 180 -16.93 -5.35 -18.62
N THR A 181 -16.60 -5.39 -17.33
CA THR A 181 -17.55 -5.06 -16.26
C THR A 181 -17.92 -3.58 -16.28
N SER A 182 -16.96 -2.68 -16.54
CA SER A 182 -17.22 -1.24 -16.68
C SER A 182 -18.16 -0.94 -17.85
N THR A 183 -17.87 -1.51 -19.03
CA THR A 183 -18.74 -1.41 -20.23
C THR A 183 -20.17 -1.86 -19.95
N LYS A 184 -20.34 -2.91 -19.15
CA LYS A 184 -21.64 -3.52 -18.90
C LYS A 184 -22.47 -2.81 -17.82
N PHE A 185 -21.82 -2.32 -16.77
CA PHE A 185 -22.51 -1.87 -15.55
C PHE A 185 -22.28 -0.42 -15.20
N GLY A 186 -21.23 0.20 -15.73
CA GLY A 186 -20.94 1.60 -15.48
C GLY A 186 -21.59 2.54 -16.48
N PHE A 187 -21.83 3.77 -16.05
CA PHE A 187 -22.41 4.81 -16.89
C PHE A 187 -21.52 5.09 -18.10
N ASN A 188 -22.08 5.00 -19.31
CA ASN A 188 -21.36 5.14 -20.57
C ASN A 188 -20.07 4.30 -20.67
N GLY A 189 -20.02 3.15 -20.00
CA GLY A 189 -18.87 2.24 -19.99
C GLY A 189 -17.67 2.70 -19.17
N THR A 190 -17.84 3.72 -18.34
CA THR A 190 -16.83 4.14 -17.35
C THR A 190 -16.76 3.17 -16.18
N TYR A 191 -15.66 3.21 -15.42
CA TYR A 191 -15.61 2.57 -14.11
C TYR A 191 -16.17 3.53 -13.05
N ASP A 192 -17.36 3.21 -12.56
CA ASP A 192 -18.08 3.95 -11.53
C ASP A 192 -18.44 3.02 -10.36
N VAL A 193 -19.24 3.51 -9.41
CA VAL A 193 -19.68 2.75 -8.22
C VAL A 193 -20.46 1.46 -8.59
N ASN A 194 -21.22 1.46 -9.69
CA ASN A 194 -21.98 0.30 -10.13
C ASN A 194 -21.06 -0.80 -10.67
N ALA A 195 -20.11 -0.42 -11.52
CA ALA A 195 -19.09 -1.33 -12.04
C ALA A 195 -18.19 -1.86 -10.91
N ALA A 196 -17.82 -0.99 -9.95
CA ALA A 196 -17.01 -1.36 -8.80
C ALA A 196 -17.67 -2.44 -7.94
N ALA A 197 -18.97 -2.29 -7.63
CA ALA A 197 -19.73 -3.27 -6.86
C ALA A 197 -19.77 -4.65 -7.53
N GLU A 198 -20.05 -4.69 -8.84
CA GLU A 198 -20.08 -5.94 -9.60
C GLU A 198 -18.70 -6.58 -9.70
N LEU A 199 -17.68 -5.80 -10.05
CA LEU A 199 -16.33 -6.33 -10.18
C LEU A 199 -15.81 -6.87 -8.85
N ARG A 200 -16.06 -6.16 -7.74
CA ARG A 200 -15.60 -6.61 -6.42
C ARG A 200 -16.20 -7.96 -6.05
N ASN A 201 -17.51 -8.11 -6.22
CA ASN A 201 -18.20 -9.37 -5.97
C ASN A 201 -17.65 -10.48 -6.89
N GLN A 202 -17.57 -10.24 -8.20
CA GLN A 202 -17.05 -11.22 -9.18
C GLN A 202 -15.64 -11.71 -8.82
N ARG A 203 -14.73 -10.79 -8.47
CA ARG A 203 -13.36 -11.14 -8.08
C ARG A 203 -13.33 -11.96 -6.79
N LEU A 204 -14.17 -11.63 -5.81
CA LEU A 204 -14.27 -12.39 -4.56
C LEU A 204 -14.81 -13.80 -4.80
N GLN A 205 -15.91 -13.93 -5.55
CA GLN A 205 -16.46 -15.23 -5.93
C GLN A 205 -15.44 -16.07 -6.71
N ASN A 206 -14.73 -15.46 -7.66
CA ASN A 206 -13.68 -16.15 -8.39
C ASN A 206 -12.59 -16.67 -7.46
N SER A 207 -12.09 -15.86 -6.52
CA SER A 207 -11.09 -16.29 -5.53
C SER A 207 -11.59 -17.39 -4.62
N ILE A 208 -12.86 -17.35 -4.19
CA ILE A 208 -13.47 -18.44 -3.41
C ILE A 208 -13.42 -19.76 -4.19
N GLN A 209 -13.70 -19.70 -5.49
CA GLN A 209 -13.75 -20.88 -6.35
C GLN A 209 -12.36 -21.43 -6.72
N THR A 210 -11.35 -20.58 -6.86
CA THR A 210 -10.07 -20.95 -7.48
C THR A 210 -8.86 -20.89 -6.56
N ASN A 211 -8.86 -20.04 -5.53
CA ASN A 211 -7.73 -19.85 -4.63
C ASN A 211 -7.90 -20.70 -3.35
N PRO A 212 -7.13 -21.79 -3.17
CA PRO A 212 -7.27 -22.66 -1.99
C PRO A 212 -6.82 -22.00 -0.67
N GLN A 213 -6.13 -20.87 -0.73
CA GLN A 213 -5.55 -20.16 0.42
C GLN A 213 -6.12 -18.74 0.56
N LEU A 214 -7.31 -18.47 0.02
CA LEU A 214 -7.95 -17.17 0.17
C LEU A 214 -8.12 -16.83 1.66
N VAL A 215 -7.59 -15.68 2.06
CA VAL A 215 -7.85 -15.05 3.35
C VAL A 215 -8.54 -13.72 3.08
N PHE A 216 -9.81 -13.61 3.46
CA PHE A 216 -10.61 -12.40 3.29
C PHE A 216 -11.20 -11.99 4.65
N THR A 217 -10.29 -11.67 5.57
CA THR A 217 -10.56 -11.26 6.95
C THR A 217 -10.11 -9.82 7.19
N SER A 218 -10.19 -9.32 8.42
CA SER A 218 -9.54 -8.07 8.82
C SER A 218 -8.01 -8.20 8.68
N PRO A 219 -7.31 -7.16 8.20
CA PRO A 219 -7.82 -5.88 7.70
C PRO A 219 -8.14 -5.88 6.19
N ARG A 220 -7.99 -7.03 5.51
CA ARG A 220 -8.17 -7.15 4.05
C ARG A 220 -9.57 -6.79 3.60
N ILE A 221 -10.61 -7.10 4.37
CA ILE A 221 -11.99 -6.72 4.03
C ILE A 221 -12.16 -5.20 3.90
N LEU A 222 -11.56 -4.40 4.79
CA LEU A 222 -11.62 -2.94 4.69
C LEU A 222 -10.90 -2.45 3.43
N SER A 223 -9.62 -2.81 3.31
CA SER A 223 -8.80 -2.37 2.16
C SER A 223 -9.41 -2.79 0.82
N ALA A 224 -9.89 -4.02 0.67
CA ALA A 224 -10.42 -4.52 -0.60
C ALA A 224 -11.67 -3.77 -1.09
N TYR A 225 -12.51 -3.28 -0.17
CA TYR A 225 -13.69 -2.48 -0.54
C TYR A 225 -13.31 -1.00 -0.74
N SER A 226 -12.46 -0.42 0.10
CA SER A 226 -11.96 0.96 -0.09
C SER A 226 -11.17 1.11 -1.41
N GLU A 227 -10.28 0.17 -1.71
CA GLU A 227 -9.48 0.14 -2.95
C GLU A 227 -10.35 0.00 -4.21
N ALA A 228 -11.56 -0.56 -4.11
CA ALA A 228 -12.48 -0.65 -5.24
C ALA A 228 -13.11 0.70 -5.59
N VAL A 229 -13.24 1.62 -4.63
CA VAL A 229 -13.80 2.97 -4.88
C VAL A 229 -12.72 4.00 -5.17
N PHE A 230 -11.46 3.78 -4.76
CA PHE A 230 -10.38 4.75 -4.98
C PHE A 230 -10.18 5.17 -6.45
N PRO A 231 -10.26 4.29 -7.47
CA PRO A 231 -10.11 4.70 -8.86
C PRO A 231 -11.22 5.66 -9.31
N THR A 232 -12.45 5.49 -8.80
CA THR A 232 -13.56 6.38 -9.15
C THR A 232 -13.35 7.78 -8.60
N ILE A 233 -12.54 7.94 -7.55
CA ILE A 233 -12.21 9.24 -6.97
C ILE A 233 -10.87 9.74 -7.52
N PHE A 234 -9.77 9.08 -7.18
CA PHE A 234 -8.43 9.62 -7.32
C PHE A 234 -7.86 9.55 -8.73
N PHE A 235 -8.42 8.74 -9.62
CA PHE A 235 -7.98 8.63 -11.01
C PHE A 235 -8.89 9.39 -11.99
N VAL A 236 -9.97 9.97 -11.49
CA VAL A 236 -10.80 10.91 -12.24
C VAL A 236 -10.17 12.30 -12.15
N ASP A 237 -10.06 12.99 -13.28
CA ASP A 237 -9.56 14.37 -13.30
C ASP A 237 -10.46 15.25 -12.43
N GLY A 238 -9.86 16.01 -11.50
CA GLY A 238 -10.57 16.80 -10.50
C GLY A 238 -11.45 17.91 -11.08
N ARG A 239 -11.30 18.27 -12.37
CA ARG A 239 -12.23 19.18 -13.07
C ARG A 239 -13.57 18.53 -13.37
N LEU A 240 -13.60 17.21 -13.55
CA LEU A 240 -14.82 16.45 -13.79
C LEU A 240 -15.54 16.13 -12.47
N ASN A 241 -14.79 15.62 -11.48
CA ASN A 241 -15.26 15.30 -10.13
C ASN A 241 -16.64 14.60 -10.09
N ASN A 242 -16.83 13.61 -10.97
CA ASN A 242 -18.12 12.96 -11.23
C ASN A 242 -18.15 11.46 -10.84
N CYS A 243 -17.10 10.96 -10.20
CA CYS A 243 -16.93 9.56 -9.82
C CYS A 243 -17.00 8.54 -10.98
N GLN A 244 -16.66 8.95 -12.20
CA GLN A 244 -16.71 8.12 -13.40
C GLN A 244 -15.34 8.08 -14.08
N LEU A 245 -14.60 6.99 -13.85
CA LEU A 245 -13.26 6.81 -14.41
C LEU A 245 -13.34 6.28 -15.85
N ALA A 246 -12.86 7.08 -16.80
CA ALA A 246 -12.71 6.64 -18.18
C ALA A 246 -11.65 5.51 -18.29
N ILE A 247 -11.86 4.57 -19.22
CA ILE A 247 -11.03 3.36 -19.34
C ILE A 247 -9.59 3.67 -19.79
N ASP A 248 -9.42 4.68 -20.63
CA ASP A 248 -8.11 5.18 -21.03
C ASP A 248 -7.34 5.72 -19.81
N ALA A 249 -7.98 6.56 -19.00
CA ALA A 249 -7.42 7.03 -17.74
C ALA A 249 -7.13 5.87 -16.77
N ALA A 250 -8.01 4.87 -16.68
CA ALA A 250 -7.76 3.68 -15.87
C ALA A 250 -6.47 2.96 -16.30
N ARG A 251 -6.25 2.75 -17.60
CA ARG A 251 -5.03 2.08 -18.10
C ARG A 251 -3.78 2.89 -17.77
N HIS A 252 -3.86 4.21 -17.88
CA HIS A 252 -2.77 5.12 -17.49
C HIS A 252 -2.29 4.87 -16.06
N PHE A 253 -3.20 4.73 -15.09
CA PHE A 253 -2.80 4.47 -13.70
C PHE A 253 -2.48 3.00 -13.39
N PHE A 254 -3.24 2.04 -13.92
CA PHE A 254 -3.09 0.62 -13.57
C PHE A 254 -1.95 -0.09 -14.30
N ASP A 255 -1.69 0.29 -15.55
CA ASP A 255 -0.70 -0.37 -16.43
C ASP A 255 0.55 0.51 -16.56
N PHE A 256 0.37 1.76 -16.98
CA PHE A 256 1.49 2.64 -17.29
C PHE A 256 2.06 3.37 -16.08
N GLU A 257 1.34 3.35 -14.95
CA GLU A 257 1.72 4.03 -13.71
C GLU A 257 2.02 5.52 -13.97
N MET A 258 1.14 6.15 -14.75
CA MET A 258 1.33 7.47 -15.33
C MET A 258 0.04 8.26 -15.19
N MET A 259 0.12 9.51 -14.71
CA MET A 259 -1.02 10.42 -14.76
C MET A 259 -1.33 10.79 -16.22
N PRO A 260 -2.61 10.89 -16.64
CA PRO A 260 -2.96 11.46 -17.92
C PRO A 260 -2.33 12.85 -18.13
N THR A 261 -2.10 13.24 -19.39
CA THR A 261 -1.66 14.61 -19.70
C THR A 261 -2.67 15.61 -19.17
N ASP A 262 -2.20 16.74 -18.61
CA ASP A 262 -3.06 17.78 -18.06
C ASP A 262 -3.93 17.31 -16.87
N PHE A 263 -3.55 16.21 -16.21
CA PHE A 263 -4.31 15.67 -15.08
C PHE A 263 -4.28 16.60 -13.87
N HIS A 264 -5.47 16.96 -13.39
CA HIS A 264 -5.65 17.72 -12.17
C HIS A 264 -6.10 16.79 -11.03
N ARG A 265 -5.47 16.93 -9.85
CA ARG A 265 -5.89 16.21 -8.63
C ARG A 265 -7.27 16.68 -8.16
N GLN A 266 -7.86 16.01 -7.16
CA GLN A 266 -9.17 16.35 -6.63
C GLN A 266 -9.26 17.81 -6.15
N PRO A 267 -10.43 18.49 -6.29
CA PRO A 267 -10.56 19.92 -6.01
C PRO A 267 -10.60 20.27 -4.52
N ALA A 268 -10.74 19.27 -3.64
CA ALA A 268 -10.71 19.40 -2.19
C ALA A 268 -10.13 18.11 -1.56
N PRO A 269 -9.64 18.16 -0.31
CA PRO A 269 -9.11 16.99 0.37
C PRO A 269 -10.16 15.88 0.55
N VAL A 270 -9.88 14.68 0.05
CA VAL A 270 -10.77 13.52 0.17
C VAL A 270 -10.53 12.80 1.51
N ASN A 271 -11.57 12.69 2.34
CA ASN A 271 -11.50 12.10 3.69
C ASN A 271 -12.44 10.88 3.85
N PHE A 272 -12.58 10.32 5.05
CA PHE A 272 -13.45 9.16 5.25
C PHE A 272 -14.91 9.49 4.97
N THR A 273 -15.39 10.68 5.35
CA THR A 273 -16.79 11.10 5.07
C THR A 273 -17.18 11.08 3.59
N MET A 274 -16.20 11.20 2.68
CA MET A 274 -16.42 11.07 1.22
C MET A 274 -16.32 9.63 0.72
N VAL A 275 -15.43 8.82 1.31
CA VAL A 275 -15.15 7.44 0.87
C VAL A 275 -16.15 6.43 1.44
N ASP A 276 -16.50 6.56 2.73
CA ASP A 276 -17.34 5.61 3.46
C ASP A 276 -18.73 5.40 2.85
N PRO A 277 -19.43 6.43 2.32
CA PRO A 277 -20.70 6.22 1.64
C PRO A 277 -20.56 5.36 0.39
N LEU A 278 -19.52 5.56 -0.42
CA LEU A 278 -19.28 4.77 -1.63
C LEU A 278 -18.92 3.32 -1.29
N VAL A 279 -18.08 3.12 -0.26
CA VAL A 279 -17.75 1.80 0.27
C VAL A 279 -19.01 1.07 0.74
N SER A 280 -19.87 1.77 1.47
CA SER A 280 -21.13 1.23 1.97
C SER A 280 -22.08 0.88 0.82
N GLU A 281 -22.16 1.72 -0.21
CA GLU A 281 -22.98 1.50 -1.40
C GLU A 281 -22.58 0.21 -2.13
N ILE A 282 -21.28 0.05 -2.43
CA ILE A 282 -20.81 -1.17 -3.12
C ILE A 282 -20.95 -2.42 -2.25
N PHE A 283 -20.79 -2.29 -0.92
CA PHE A 283 -20.96 -3.41 0.01
C PHE A 283 -22.43 -3.82 0.11
N ASN A 284 -23.35 -2.86 0.22
CA ASN A 284 -24.78 -3.15 0.38
C ASN A 284 -25.39 -3.84 -0.84
N LYS A 285 -24.80 -3.66 -2.03
CA LYS A 285 -25.22 -4.36 -3.25
C LYS A 285 -24.94 -5.87 -3.17
N HIS A 286 -23.79 -6.24 -2.63
CA HIS A 286 -23.34 -7.64 -2.47
C HIS A 286 -22.67 -7.84 -1.10
N PRO A 287 -23.46 -7.91 0.00
CA PRO A 287 -22.90 -8.00 1.35
C PRO A 287 -22.06 -9.26 1.54
N PHE A 288 -20.97 -9.12 2.29
CA PHE A 288 -20.04 -10.22 2.53
C PHE A 288 -19.60 -10.30 3.98
N ALA A 289 -19.44 -11.54 4.48
CA ALA A 289 -18.93 -11.81 5.82
C ALA A 289 -17.47 -12.29 5.75
N PRO A 290 -16.58 -11.84 6.66
CA PRO A 290 -15.19 -12.28 6.71
C PRO A 290 -15.03 -13.82 6.74
N GLY A 291 -13.98 -14.32 6.10
CA GLY A 291 -13.70 -15.76 6.09
C GLY A 291 -12.43 -16.15 5.35
N VAL A 292 -12.16 -17.46 5.34
CA VAL A 292 -10.97 -18.06 4.72
C VAL A 292 -11.34 -19.32 3.94
N ASN A 293 -10.56 -19.65 2.91
CA ASN A 293 -10.67 -20.92 2.22
C ASN A 293 -9.85 -22.02 2.90
N HIS A 294 -10.45 -23.20 3.08
CA HIS A 294 -9.76 -24.44 3.43
C HIS A 294 -9.73 -25.37 2.21
N GLY A 295 -8.87 -25.05 1.25
CA GLY A 295 -8.90 -25.63 -0.08
C GLY A 295 -9.86 -24.87 -1.01
N LYS A 296 -9.91 -25.25 -2.29
CA LYS A 296 -10.77 -24.57 -3.28
C LYS A 296 -12.24 -24.82 -2.98
N LYS A 297 -13.10 -23.81 -3.16
CA LYS A 297 -14.56 -23.91 -3.00
C LYS A 297 -15.03 -24.25 -1.58
N ASN A 298 -14.19 -24.03 -0.58
CA ASN A 298 -14.50 -24.34 0.82
C ASN A 298 -14.26 -23.09 1.69
N PHE A 299 -15.14 -22.10 1.53
CA PHE A 299 -15.06 -20.84 2.27
C PHE A 299 -15.72 -20.97 3.63
N VAL A 300 -14.93 -20.85 4.69
CA VAL A 300 -15.36 -20.96 6.08
C VAL A 300 -15.38 -19.57 6.70
N LEU A 301 -16.56 -19.20 7.23
CA LEU A 301 -16.77 -17.91 7.88
C LEU A 301 -15.92 -17.79 9.15
N GLN A 302 -15.43 -16.58 9.39
CA GLN A 302 -14.67 -16.22 10.59
C GLN A 302 -15.49 -15.21 11.40
N PRO A 303 -16.52 -15.66 12.17
CA PRO A 303 -17.47 -14.76 12.82
C PRO A 303 -16.86 -13.89 13.93
N GLN A 304 -15.67 -14.26 14.43
CA GLN A 304 -14.93 -13.47 15.41
C GLN A 304 -14.11 -12.35 14.77
N THR A 305 -13.97 -12.35 13.44
CA THR A 305 -13.31 -11.26 12.72
C THR A 305 -14.26 -10.07 12.61
N PRO A 306 -13.81 -8.84 12.92
CA PRO A 306 -14.62 -7.65 12.73
C PRO A 306 -15.14 -7.52 11.29
N PRO A 307 -16.45 -7.31 11.09
CA PRO A 307 -17.01 -7.04 9.76
C PRO A 307 -16.62 -5.64 9.28
N LEU A 308 -16.82 -5.36 7.99
CA LEU A 308 -16.52 -4.05 7.37
C LEU A 308 -17.14 -2.86 8.13
N SER A 309 -18.36 -3.02 8.64
CA SER A 309 -19.08 -1.98 9.39
C SER A 309 -18.48 -1.67 10.76
N ASN A 310 -17.63 -2.55 11.31
CA ASN A 310 -16.99 -2.35 12.60
C ASN A 310 -15.57 -1.77 12.43
N PHE A 311 -15.50 -0.51 11.99
CA PHE A 311 -14.22 0.16 11.74
C PHE A 311 -13.28 0.14 12.97
N CYS A 312 -13.78 0.48 14.15
CA CYS A 312 -12.96 0.48 15.36
C CYS A 312 -12.50 -0.93 15.76
N GLY A 313 -13.31 -1.97 15.52
CA GLY A 313 -12.90 -3.35 15.68
C GLY A 313 -11.79 -3.75 14.72
N ILE A 314 -11.83 -3.29 13.45
CA ILE A 314 -10.74 -3.52 12.48
C ILE A 314 -9.46 -2.80 12.92
N TYR A 315 -9.57 -1.55 13.38
CA TYR A 315 -8.45 -0.83 13.98
C TYR A 315 -7.84 -1.61 15.17
N GLU A 316 -8.66 -2.05 16.11
CA GLU A 316 -8.22 -2.79 17.28
C GLU A 316 -7.56 -4.11 16.88
N ASP A 317 -8.13 -4.84 15.91
CA ASP A 317 -7.59 -6.09 15.39
C ASP A 317 -6.21 -5.91 14.74
N ILE A 318 -6.01 -4.82 13.98
CA ILE A 318 -4.68 -4.47 13.46
C ILE A 318 -3.69 -4.27 14.61
N VAL A 319 -4.08 -3.50 15.63
CA VAL A 319 -3.17 -3.10 16.71
C VAL A 319 -2.89 -4.23 17.71
N ILE A 320 -3.86 -5.10 17.99
CA ILE A 320 -3.78 -6.12 19.05
C ILE A 320 -3.45 -7.51 18.49
N HIS A 321 -3.77 -7.81 17.23
CA HIS A 321 -3.50 -9.12 16.63
C HIS A 321 -2.48 -9.05 15.50
N VAL A 322 -2.68 -8.19 14.50
CA VAL A 322 -1.84 -8.18 13.29
C VAL A 322 -0.42 -7.69 13.59
N VAL A 323 -0.27 -6.55 14.26
CA VAL A 323 1.05 -5.98 14.61
C VAL A 323 1.77 -6.88 15.64
N PRO A 324 1.13 -7.35 16.74
CA PRO A 324 1.77 -8.27 17.68
C PRO A 324 2.06 -9.65 17.09
N GLY A 325 1.29 -10.10 16.10
CA GLY A 325 1.60 -11.31 15.34
C GLY A 325 2.96 -11.23 14.62
N GLN A 326 3.39 -10.02 14.24
CA GLN A 326 4.71 -9.77 13.64
C GLN A 326 5.78 -9.45 14.68
N TYR A 327 5.38 -8.76 15.76
CA TYR A 327 6.26 -8.32 16.84
C TYR A 327 5.68 -8.76 18.19
N PRO A 328 5.87 -10.03 18.62
CA PRO A 328 5.18 -10.56 19.79
C PRO A 328 5.75 -10.05 21.12
N LYS A 329 7.04 -9.74 21.18
CA LYS A 329 7.73 -9.29 22.39
C LYS A 329 8.82 -8.25 22.08
N PRO A 330 8.48 -7.11 21.43
CA PRO A 330 9.47 -6.08 21.13
C PRO A 330 9.97 -5.43 22.42
N THR A 331 11.27 -5.13 22.46
CA THR A 331 11.92 -4.44 23.59
C THR A 331 12.74 -3.26 23.09
N GLY A 332 13.13 -2.38 24.01
CA GLY A 332 13.97 -1.20 23.74
C GLY A 332 13.47 -0.36 22.57
N VAL A 333 14.40 0.06 21.71
CA VAL A 333 14.11 0.97 20.59
C VAL A 333 13.11 0.42 19.57
N LEU A 334 12.99 -0.90 19.42
CA LEU A 334 12.00 -1.51 18.52
C LEU A 334 10.59 -1.30 19.08
N ARG A 335 10.41 -1.49 20.39
CA ARG A 335 9.15 -1.22 21.07
C ARG A 335 8.80 0.26 20.97
N ASP A 336 9.76 1.14 21.20
CA ASP A 336 9.54 2.59 21.16
C ASP A 336 9.16 3.06 19.74
N ALA A 337 9.82 2.52 18.71
CA ALA A 337 9.48 2.78 17.32
C ALA A 337 8.07 2.29 16.95
N LEU A 338 7.68 1.09 17.42
CA LEU A 338 6.33 0.55 17.22
C LEU A 338 5.28 1.41 17.94
N ASN A 339 5.48 1.72 19.23
CA ASN A 339 4.58 2.57 20.01
C ASN A 339 4.39 3.94 19.36
N LYS A 340 5.45 4.54 18.83
CA LYS A 340 5.38 5.82 18.12
C LYS A 340 4.54 5.73 16.84
N ASN A 341 4.76 4.72 16.00
CA ASN A 341 3.97 4.53 14.78
C ASN A 341 2.51 4.14 15.07
N LEU A 342 2.27 3.35 16.12
CA LEU A 342 0.92 3.06 16.63
C LEU A 342 0.20 4.31 17.12
N GLY A 343 0.92 5.24 17.75
CA GLY A 343 0.40 6.55 18.14
C GLY A 343 -0.02 7.40 16.93
N PHE A 344 0.77 7.39 15.85
CA PHE A 344 0.41 8.07 14.60
C PHE A 344 -0.79 7.42 13.91
N PHE A 345 -0.84 6.09 13.88
CA PHE A 345 -1.99 5.35 13.37
C PHE A 345 -3.26 5.66 14.18
N TYR A 346 -3.17 5.67 15.51
CA TYR A 346 -4.27 6.08 16.38
C TYR A 346 -4.72 7.53 16.11
N GLY A 347 -3.75 8.44 15.95
CA GLY A 347 -3.99 9.84 15.62
C GLY A 347 -4.87 10.03 14.37
N ALA A 348 -4.73 9.14 13.39
CA ALA A 348 -5.52 9.15 12.16
C ALA A 348 -6.96 8.63 12.36
N VAL A 349 -7.16 7.58 13.17
CA VAL A 349 -8.50 6.99 13.39
C VAL A 349 -9.37 7.79 14.37
N ARG A 350 -8.76 8.50 15.32
CA ARG A 350 -9.53 9.29 16.32
C ARG A 350 -10.25 10.50 15.71
N ALA A 351 -9.78 11.00 14.57
CA ALA A 351 -10.31 12.21 13.96
C ALA A 351 -11.74 12.04 13.45
N GLU A 352 -12.08 10.87 12.88
CA GLU A 352 -13.38 10.65 12.22
C GLU A 352 -14.22 9.52 12.83
N HIS A 353 -13.61 8.50 13.46
CA HIS A 353 -14.35 7.36 14.03
C HIS A 353 -14.38 7.29 15.56
N ASN A 354 -13.68 8.20 16.26
CA ASN A 354 -13.64 8.29 17.73
C ASN A 354 -13.32 6.94 18.43
N CYS A 355 -12.46 6.11 17.82
CA CYS A 355 -12.05 4.85 18.42
C CYS A 355 -11.25 5.08 19.71
N THR A 356 -11.26 4.09 20.61
CA THR A 356 -10.43 4.10 21.82
C THR A 356 -9.02 3.63 21.49
N GLN A 357 -8.00 4.34 21.96
CA GLN A 357 -6.62 3.90 21.78
C GLN A 357 -6.35 2.62 22.56
N VAL A 358 -5.74 1.64 21.89
CA VAL A 358 -5.27 0.39 22.51
C VAL A 358 -3.75 0.30 22.45
N PHE A 359 -3.15 -0.43 23.40
CA PHE A 359 -1.71 -0.37 23.69
C PHE A 359 -1.13 -1.79 23.79
N PRO A 360 -0.77 -2.42 22.66
CA PRO A 360 -0.32 -3.82 22.63
C PRO A 360 0.99 -4.05 23.39
N TYR A 361 1.77 -2.99 23.60
CA TYR A 361 3.08 -3.04 24.26
C TYR A 361 3.18 -2.15 25.51
N GLY A 362 2.02 -1.80 26.10
CA GLY A 362 1.93 -0.93 27.26
C GLY A 362 1.88 0.56 26.93
N ARG A 363 1.65 1.37 27.97
CA ARG A 363 1.74 2.84 27.93
C ARG A 363 3.07 3.20 28.59
N ASP A 364 3.92 3.94 27.89
CA ASP A 364 5.07 4.59 28.51
C ASP A 364 4.64 5.93 29.12
#